data_AF-A0A2S2N805-F1
#
_entry.id   AF-A0A2S2N805-F1
#
_cell.length_a   1.000
_cell.length_b   1.000
_cell.length_c   1.000
_cell.angle_alpha   90.00
_cell.angle_beta   90.00
_cell.angle_gamma   90.00
#
_symmetry.space_group_name_H-M   'P 1'
#
loop_
_entity.id
_entity.type
_entity.pdbx_description
1 polymer ?
#
loop_
_entity_poly.entity_id
_entity_poly.type
_entity_poly.pdbx_seq_one_letter_code
_entity_poly.pdbx_strand_id
1 'polypeptide(L)'
;MLRMLDPNYNDGNYELRLQTNGKSLPSARVIDVNVFLNHEIYHADENNVLLSPFSQLLAHDVSGMPNNIMLEKNGEAVDCCLVKNKIKDYPLCQLTIEYPPDDPVYSVYNKTCSTLFRALTSNHYYEFPLHPTTFINANSHYIDASEVYGSNESYALRLRTMDGGRLNFSIGDNGQMFCPFLSNPHKKSSSGNQNIDVEFDTG
;
A
#
# COMPACT_ATOMS: atom_id res chain seq x y z
N MET A 1 -15.44 4.24 -3.63
CA MET A 1 -15.64 2.87 -4.14
C MET A 1 -17.11 2.46 -3.97
N LEU A 2 -17.69 1.72 -4.91
CA LEU A 2 -19.07 1.23 -4.80
C LEU A 2 -19.18 0.23 -3.63
N ARG A 3 -20.20 0.37 -2.80
CA ARG A 3 -20.50 -0.56 -1.70
C ARG A 3 -21.65 -1.46 -2.10
N MET A 4 -21.43 -2.77 -2.05
CA MET A 4 -22.50 -3.76 -2.21
C MET A 4 -23.26 -4.01 -0.90
N LEU A 5 -22.64 -3.70 0.25
CA LEU A 5 -23.20 -3.83 1.58
C LEU A 5 -22.85 -2.59 2.41
N ASP A 6 -23.67 -2.32 3.43
CA ASP A 6 -23.41 -1.24 4.38
C ASP A 6 -22.10 -1.47 5.15
N PRO A 7 -21.33 -0.41 5.40
CA PRO A 7 -20.09 -0.51 6.15
C PRO A 7 -20.37 -0.82 7.62
N ASN A 8 -19.49 -1.61 8.23
CA ASN A 8 -19.53 -1.89 9.65
C ASN A 8 -18.34 -1.19 10.34
N TYR A 9 -18.62 -0.03 10.92
CA TYR A 9 -17.69 0.74 11.75
C TYR A 9 -18.27 0.86 13.16
N ASN A 10 -17.41 0.93 14.18
CA ASN A 10 -17.86 1.03 15.58
C ASN A 10 -18.65 2.33 15.85
N ASP A 11 -18.16 3.43 15.30
CA ASP A 11 -18.77 4.77 15.36
C ASP A 11 -19.76 5.03 14.20
N GLY A 12 -20.00 4.04 13.35
CA GLY A 12 -20.77 4.19 12.12
C GLY A 12 -20.10 5.03 11.04
N ASN A 13 -18.81 5.41 11.17
CA ASN A 13 -18.16 6.34 10.25
C ASN A 13 -16.73 5.96 9.85
N TYR A 14 -15.82 5.72 10.80
CA TYR A 14 -14.38 5.61 10.53
C TYR A 14 -13.66 4.58 11.43
N GLU A 15 -14.07 4.45 12.69
CA GLU A 15 -13.42 3.57 13.66
C GLU A 15 -13.47 2.10 13.24
N LEU A 16 -12.44 1.33 13.59
CA LEU A 16 -12.50 -0.12 13.41
C LEU A 16 -13.69 -0.68 14.18
N ARG A 17 -14.46 -1.57 13.53
CA ARG A 17 -15.53 -2.29 14.21
C ARG A 17 -15.01 -3.06 15.42
N LEU A 18 -15.90 -3.29 16.37
CA LEU A 18 -15.65 -4.18 17.49
C LEU A 18 -16.05 -5.62 17.14
N GLN A 19 -15.70 -6.53 18.05
CA GLN A 19 -16.27 -7.86 18.10
C GLN A 19 -17.77 -7.80 18.45
N THR A 20 -18.50 -8.88 18.21
CA THR A 20 -19.93 -8.98 18.53
C THR A 20 -20.24 -8.84 20.04
N ASN A 21 -19.24 -9.06 20.89
CA ASN A 21 -19.31 -8.88 22.34
C ASN A 21 -18.87 -7.48 22.82
N GLY A 22 -18.61 -6.55 21.89
CA GLY A 22 -18.15 -5.18 22.19
C GLY A 22 -16.67 -5.04 22.56
N LYS A 23 -15.86 -6.11 22.47
CA LYS A 23 -14.40 -6.02 22.70
C LYS A 23 -13.65 -5.63 21.42
N SER A 24 -12.42 -5.12 21.59
CA SER A 24 -11.50 -4.84 20.49
C SER A 24 -11.18 -6.10 19.68
N LEU A 25 -10.92 -5.93 18.38
CA LEU A 25 -10.47 -7.02 17.52
C LEU A 25 -9.08 -7.51 17.96
N PRO A 26 -8.80 -8.83 17.84
CA PRO A 26 -7.44 -9.32 18.04
C PRO A 26 -6.49 -8.68 17.02
N SER A 27 -5.23 -8.46 17.42
CA SER A 27 -4.18 -7.98 16.51
C SER A 27 -4.07 -8.90 15.30
N ALA A 28 -3.91 -8.33 14.11
CA ALA A 28 -3.70 -9.08 12.87
C ALA A 28 -2.52 -10.06 13.00
N ARG A 29 -1.46 -9.69 13.74
CA ARG A 29 -0.31 -10.57 13.97
C ARG A 29 -0.65 -11.77 14.85
N VAL A 30 -1.52 -11.60 15.84
CA VAL A 30 -1.96 -12.72 16.68
C VAL A 30 -2.77 -13.73 15.87
N ILE A 31 -3.60 -13.26 14.93
CA ILE A 31 -4.28 -14.16 13.99
C ILE A 31 -3.25 -14.85 13.09
N ASP A 32 -2.31 -14.09 12.53
CA ASP A 32 -1.25 -14.60 11.66
C ASP A 32 -0.43 -15.72 12.30
N VAL A 33 0.09 -15.51 13.51
CA VAL A 33 0.86 -16.52 14.24
C VAL A 33 0.04 -17.77 14.53
N ASN A 34 -1.24 -17.63 14.89
CA ASN A 34 -2.05 -18.76 15.32
C ASN A 34 -2.72 -19.53 14.17
N VAL A 35 -2.92 -18.89 13.02
CA VAL A 35 -3.72 -19.45 11.91
C VAL A 35 -2.89 -19.72 10.67
N PHE A 36 -1.94 -18.85 10.33
CA PHE A 36 -1.21 -18.90 9.06
C PHE A 36 0.24 -19.36 9.26
N LEU A 37 0.92 -18.82 10.26
CA LEU A 37 2.33 -19.13 10.51
C LEU A 37 2.50 -20.62 10.81
N ASN A 38 3.41 -21.27 10.09
CA ASN A 38 3.68 -22.71 10.15
C ASN A 38 2.52 -23.64 9.74
N HIS A 39 1.46 -23.10 9.15
CA HIS A 39 0.32 -23.87 8.62
C HIS A 39 0.30 -23.89 7.08
N GLU A 40 1.39 -23.47 6.44
CA GLU A 40 1.53 -23.55 4.99
C GLU A 40 1.63 -25.02 4.54
N ILE A 41 0.69 -25.43 3.69
CA ILE A 41 0.69 -26.75 3.06
C ILE A 41 0.98 -26.54 1.58
N TYR A 42 2.12 -27.05 1.13
CA TYR A 42 2.49 -27.01 -0.29
C TYR A 42 1.77 -28.14 -1.02
N HIS A 43 0.86 -27.75 -1.92
CA HIS A 43 0.28 -28.65 -2.90
C HIS A 43 0.89 -28.35 -4.26
N ALA A 44 1.16 -29.39 -5.05
CA ALA A 44 1.48 -29.20 -6.45
C ALA A 44 0.28 -28.55 -7.13
N ASP A 45 0.48 -27.37 -7.69
CA ASP A 45 -0.55 -26.65 -8.45
C ASP A 45 -0.50 -27.11 -9.92
N GLU A 46 -1.66 -27.28 -10.53
CA GLU A 46 -1.81 -27.56 -11.97
C GLU A 46 -1.60 -26.28 -12.80
N ASN A 47 -1.66 -25.12 -12.17
CA ASN A 47 -1.51 -23.82 -12.81
C ASN A 47 -0.04 -23.43 -13.02
N ASN A 48 0.18 -22.64 -14.07
CA ASN A 48 1.48 -22.02 -14.32
C ASN A 48 1.80 -20.98 -13.23
N VAL A 49 3.05 -20.92 -12.78
CA VAL A 49 3.58 -19.90 -11.85
C VAL A 49 3.28 -18.46 -12.27
N LEU A 50 3.10 -18.21 -13.57
CA LEU A 50 2.72 -16.90 -14.13
C LEU A 50 1.29 -16.47 -13.80
N LEU A 51 0.42 -17.36 -13.32
CA LEU A 51 -0.96 -17.03 -12.98
C LEU A 51 -1.04 -15.98 -11.87
N SER A 52 -0.22 -16.11 -10.82
CA SER A 52 -0.19 -15.18 -9.68
C SER A 52 0.25 -13.77 -10.07
N PRO A 53 1.41 -13.55 -10.73
CA PRO A 53 1.81 -12.20 -11.14
C PRO A 53 0.86 -11.61 -12.20
N PHE A 54 0.29 -12.42 -13.10
CA PHE A 54 -0.72 -11.94 -14.04
C PHE A 54 -2.00 -11.47 -13.32
N SER A 55 -2.43 -12.19 -12.28
CA SER A 55 -3.56 -11.78 -11.46
C SER A 55 -3.27 -10.48 -10.70
N GLN A 56 -2.03 -10.29 -10.22
CA GLN A 56 -1.61 -9.04 -9.59
C GLN A 56 -1.62 -7.87 -10.58
N LEU A 57 -1.13 -8.09 -11.81
CA LEU A 57 -1.18 -7.09 -12.89
C LEU A 57 -2.62 -6.62 -13.15
N LEU A 58 -3.56 -7.57 -13.26
CA LEU A 58 -4.99 -7.24 -13.44
C LEU A 58 -5.58 -6.53 -12.22
N ALA A 59 -5.19 -6.91 -11.01
CA ALA A 59 -5.67 -6.26 -9.79
C ALA A 59 -5.20 -4.80 -9.72
N HIS A 60 -3.96 -4.52 -10.11
CA HIS A 60 -3.44 -3.16 -10.19
C HIS A 60 -4.15 -2.35 -11.29
N ASP A 61 -4.51 -2.96 -12.42
CA ASP A 61 -5.22 -2.26 -13.49
C ASP A 61 -6.59 -1.69 -13.05
N VAL A 62 -7.30 -2.41 -12.17
CA VAL A 62 -8.67 -2.03 -11.76
C VAL A 62 -8.75 -1.39 -10.38
N SER A 63 -7.68 -1.47 -9.58
CA SER A 63 -7.70 -1.04 -8.19
C SER A 63 -6.37 -0.52 -7.68
N GLY A 64 -6.39 0.73 -7.19
CA GLY A 64 -5.29 1.37 -6.47
C GLY A 64 -5.83 2.01 -5.19
N MET A 65 -5.42 1.50 -4.03
CA MET A 65 -5.83 2.04 -2.72
C MET A 65 -4.64 2.70 -2.02
N PRO A 66 -4.37 3.99 -2.28
CA PRO A 66 -3.23 4.67 -1.68
C PRO A 66 -3.40 4.81 -0.17
N ASN A 67 -2.30 4.69 0.57
CA ASN A 67 -2.29 4.86 2.02
C ASN A 67 -2.39 6.35 2.41
N ASN A 68 -3.11 6.64 3.49
CA ASN A 68 -3.13 7.97 4.11
C ASN A 68 -1.91 8.14 5.03
N ILE A 69 -0.75 8.33 4.41
CA ILE A 69 0.53 8.40 5.10
C ILE A 69 0.68 9.77 5.76
N MET A 70 1.15 9.79 7.00
CA MET A 70 1.62 11.01 7.66
C MET A 70 3.12 11.14 7.51
N LEU A 71 3.56 12.34 7.14
CA LEU A 71 4.98 12.67 7.00
C LEU A 71 5.42 13.59 8.14
N GLU A 72 6.64 13.37 8.63
CA GLU A 72 7.35 14.28 9.51
C GLU A 72 7.86 15.50 8.75
N LYS A 73 8.40 16.49 9.48
CA LYS A 73 8.94 17.73 8.88
C LYS A 73 10.12 17.48 7.92
N ASN A 74 10.83 16.36 8.10
CA ASN A 74 11.92 15.93 7.24
C ASN A 74 11.44 15.18 5.97
N GLY A 75 10.13 14.94 5.84
CA GLY A 75 9.53 14.21 4.72
C GLY A 75 9.47 12.68 4.91
N GLU A 76 9.95 12.14 6.03
CA GLU A 76 9.87 10.70 6.32
C GLU A 76 8.49 10.32 6.87
N ALA A 77 8.06 9.09 6.61
CA ALA A 77 6.81 8.58 7.17
C ALA A 77 6.92 8.46 8.70
N VAL A 78 5.89 8.92 9.40
CA VAL A 78 5.81 8.84 10.87
C VAL A 78 5.81 7.39 11.33
N ASP A 79 6.65 7.06 12.30
CA ASP A 79 6.57 5.76 12.99
C ASP A 79 5.51 5.80 14.11
N CYS A 80 4.32 5.29 13.78
CA CYS A 80 3.19 5.19 14.69
C CYS A 80 3.47 4.33 15.94
N CYS A 81 4.47 3.46 15.93
CA CYS A 81 4.86 2.68 17.11
C CYS A 81 5.53 3.56 18.18
N LEU A 82 6.22 4.64 17.78
CA LEU A 82 6.95 5.54 18.69
C LEU A 82 6.08 6.68 19.23
N VAL A 83 5.00 7.04 18.51
CA VAL A 83 4.14 8.17 18.86
C VAL A 83 2.85 7.77 19.58
N LYS A 84 2.74 6.55 20.11
CA LYS A 84 1.53 6.08 20.84
C LYS A 84 1.11 7.00 21.99
N ASN A 85 2.05 7.66 22.66
CA ASN A 85 1.76 8.62 23.74
C ASN A 85 1.40 10.04 23.25
N LYS A 86 1.48 10.28 21.93
CA LYS A 86 1.18 11.54 21.25
C LYS A 86 0.12 11.36 20.15
N ILE A 87 -0.76 10.36 20.25
CA ILE A 87 -1.81 10.08 19.25
C ILE A 87 -2.67 11.30 18.94
N LYS A 88 -2.86 12.23 19.90
CA LYS A 88 -3.58 13.49 19.66
C LYS A 88 -2.94 14.36 18.58
N ASP A 89 -1.63 14.33 18.46
CA ASP A 89 -0.86 15.06 17.45
C ASP A 89 -0.77 14.27 16.12
N TYR A 90 -1.06 12.96 16.16
CA TYR A 90 -0.98 12.02 15.03
C TYR A 90 -2.23 11.14 14.94
N PRO A 91 -3.40 11.69 14.57
CA PRO A 91 -4.67 10.96 14.58
C PRO A 91 -4.69 9.78 13.59
N LEU A 92 -3.83 9.76 12.57
CA LEU A 92 -3.70 8.62 11.65
C LEU A 92 -2.90 7.45 12.22
N CYS A 93 -2.20 7.65 13.33
CA CYS A 93 -1.49 6.60 14.08
C CYS A 93 -2.38 5.86 15.10
N GLN A 94 -3.70 5.97 14.98
CA GLN A 94 -4.64 5.17 15.76
C GLN A 94 -4.52 3.67 15.48
N LEU A 95 -3.94 3.29 14.34
CA LEU A 95 -3.75 1.91 13.93
C LEU A 95 -2.28 1.51 14.03
N THR A 96 -2.02 0.47 14.80
CA THR A 96 -0.73 -0.23 14.79
C THR A 96 -0.98 -1.73 14.87
N ILE A 97 -0.06 -2.51 14.30
CA ILE A 97 -0.08 -3.97 14.44
C ILE A 97 0.83 -4.32 15.60
N GLU A 98 0.23 -4.64 16.74
CA GLU A 98 0.95 -5.04 17.95
C GLU A 98 1.44 -6.48 17.83
N TYR A 99 2.68 -6.71 18.24
CA TYR A 99 3.31 -8.01 18.27
C TYR A 99 3.36 -8.52 19.72
N PRO A 100 3.00 -9.78 19.96
CA PRO A 100 3.08 -10.34 21.30
C PRO A 100 4.56 -10.46 21.75
N PRO A 101 4.87 -10.38 23.05
CA PRO A 101 6.25 -10.48 23.54
C PRO A 101 6.95 -11.79 23.17
N ASP A 102 6.18 -12.86 23.02
CA ASP A 102 6.60 -14.20 22.61
C ASP A 102 6.41 -14.43 21.09
N ASP A 103 6.34 -13.37 20.27
CA ASP A 103 6.24 -13.49 18.82
C ASP A 103 7.40 -14.36 18.27
N PRO A 104 7.11 -15.45 17.55
CA PRO A 104 8.13 -16.42 17.16
C PRO A 104 9.13 -15.91 16.11
N VAL A 105 8.84 -14.78 15.45
CA VAL A 105 9.69 -14.20 14.40
C VAL A 105 10.30 -12.87 14.86
N TYR A 106 9.50 -12.01 15.49
CA TYR A 106 9.89 -10.62 15.75
C TYR A 106 10.43 -10.36 17.16
N SER A 107 10.17 -11.25 18.12
CA SER A 107 10.66 -11.09 19.50
C SER A 107 12.19 -11.05 19.59
N VAL A 108 12.89 -11.87 18.79
CA VAL A 108 14.37 -11.92 18.74
C VAL A 108 14.99 -10.61 18.26
N TYR A 109 14.23 -9.77 17.57
CA TYR A 109 14.64 -8.45 17.09
C TYR A 109 14.15 -7.32 17.99
N ASN A 110 13.57 -7.63 19.16
CA ASN A 110 12.92 -6.67 20.07
C ASN A 110 11.86 -5.80 19.37
N LYS A 111 11.23 -6.30 18.30
CA LYS A 111 10.19 -5.57 17.57
C LYS A 111 8.84 -5.92 18.17
N THR A 112 8.16 -4.92 18.72
CA THR A 112 6.88 -5.07 19.43
C THR A 112 5.67 -4.55 18.65
N CYS A 113 5.91 -3.87 17.52
CA CYS A 113 4.88 -3.20 16.76
C CYS A 113 5.32 -2.96 15.31
N SER A 114 4.35 -2.85 14.41
CA SER A 114 4.53 -2.24 13.09
C SER A 114 3.49 -1.16 12.83
N THR A 115 3.94 -0.09 12.19
CA THR A 115 3.08 1.00 11.73
C THR A 115 2.13 0.52 10.64
N LEU A 116 0.86 0.94 10.73
CA LEU A 116 -0.17 0.67 9.74
C LEU A 116 -0.91 1.97 9.44
N PHE A 117 -0.81 2.45 8.21
CA PHE A 117 -1.65 3.54 7.74
C PHE A 117 -2.93 2.99 7.14
N ARG A 118 -4.06 3.64 7.44
CA ARG A 118 -5.31 3.35 6.75
C ARG A 118 -5.22 3.83 5.30
N ALA A 119 -5.87 3.14 4.37
CA ALA A 119 -6.09 3.65 3.03
C ALA A 119 -6.80 5.03 3.05
N LEU A 120 -6.51 5.86 2.05
CA LEU A 120 -7.15 7.15 1.85
C LEU A 120 -8.67 6.98 1.69
N THR A 121 -9.40 7.87 2.36
CA THR A 121 -10.87 7.86 2.37
C THR A 121 -11.43 9.20 1.93
N SER A 122 -12.73 9.24 1.64
CA SER A 122 -13.47 10.46 1.34
C SER A 122 -13.32 11.57 2.37
N ASN A 123 -12.97 11.24 3.63
CA ASN A 123 -12.73 12.25 4.67
C ASN A 123 -11.45 13.07 4.43
N HIS A 124 -10.54 12.60 3.58
CA HIS A 124 -9.34 13.35 3.21
C HIS A 124 -9.69 14.65 2.48
N TYR A 125 -10.72 14.61 1.64
CA TYR A 125 -11.24 15.78 0.96
C TYR A 125 -12.26 16.47 1.85
N TYR A 126 -11.77 17.31 2.78
CA TYR A 126 -12.55 18.00 3.83
C TYR A 126 -13.77 18.77 3.31
N GLU A 127 -13.78 19.13 2.02
CA GLU A 127 -14.86 19.89 1.39
C GLU A 127 -16.13 19.05 1.16
N PHE A 128 -16.02 17.71 1.04
CA PHE A 128 -17.15 16.81 0.79
C PHE A 128 -17.00 15.44 1.48
N PRO A 129 -16.97 15.38 2.83
CA PRO A 129 -16.86 14.12 3.52
C PRO A 129 -18.14 13.28 3.31
N LEU A 130 -17.97 12.11 2.69
CA LEU A 130 -19.04 11.10 2.64
C LEU A 130 -19.15 10.41 3.99
N HIS A 131 -20.38 10.24 4.47
CA HIS A 131 -20.68 9.53 5.70
C HIS A 131 -21.62 8.35 5.41
N PRO A 132 -21.25 7.12 5.80
CA PRO A 132 -19.97 6.71 6.40
C PRO A 132 -18.79 6.85 5.43
N THR A 133 -17.57 7.11 5.93
CA THR A 133 -16.37 7.29 5.10
C THR A 133 -16.19 6.16 4.09
N THR A 134 -15.75 6.41 2.86
CA THR A 134 -15.50 5.36 1.85
C THR A 134 -14.08 5.46 1.30
N PHE A 135 -13.50 4.33 0.90
CA PHE A 135 -12.17 4.30 0.31
C PHE A 135 -12.17 4.86 -1.12
N ILE A 136 -11.05 5.48 -1.47
CA ILE A 136 -10.79 6.01 -2.81
C ILE A 136 -10.10 4.91 -3.62
N ASN A 137 -10.60 4.69 -4.84
CA ASN A 137 -9.84 3.98 -5.86
C ASN A 137 -9.12 5.06 -6.69
N ALA A 138 -7.79 5.02 -6.70
CA ALA A 138 -6.97 5.92 -7.50
C ALA A 138 -6.87 5.49 -8.97
N ASN A 139 -7.28 4.26 -9.29
CA ASN A 139 -7.18 3.71 -10.63
C ASN A 139 -8.53 3.74 -11.36
N SER A 140 -8.46 3.59 -12.68
CA SER A 140 -9.63 3.27 -13.49
C SER A 140 -10.26 1.97 -12.96
N HIS A 141 -11.57 1.79 -13.16
CA HIS A 141 -12.25 0.55 -12.76
C HIS A 141 -12.38 -0.45 -13.92
N TYR A 142 -11.83 -0.12 -15.09
CA TYR A 142 -11.90 -0.94 -16.29
C TYR A 142 -10.62 -1.75 -16.43
N ILE A 143 -10.68 -2.85 -17.17
CA ILE A 143 -9.48 -3.53 -17.64
C ILE A 143 -9.05 -2.80 -18.93
N ASP A 144 -8.30 -1.72 -18.77
CA ASP A 144 -7.91 -0.80 -19.85
C ASP A 144 -6.39 -0.59 -19.93
N ALA A 145 -5.61 -1.40 -19.21
CA ALA A 145 -4.16 -1.30 -19.10
C ALA A 145 -3.69 0.06 -18.56
N SER A 146 -4.46 0.65 -17.65
CA SER A 146 -4.06 1.80 -16.85
C SER A 146 -2.78 1.56 -16.05
N GLU A 147 -2.45 0.33 -15.66
CA GLU A 147 -1.13 -0.02 -15.09
C GLU A 147 0.04 0.28 -16.05
N VAL A 148 -0.23 0.33 -17.36
CA VAL A 148 0.75 0.70 -18.40
C VAL A 148 0.64 2.16 -18.80
N TYR A 149 -0.58 2.69 -18.89
CA TYR A 149 -0.85 4.00 -19.50
C TYR A 149 -1.12 5.13 -18.50
N GLY A 150 -1.30 4.82 -17.22
CA GLY A 150 -1.70 5.77 -16.19
C GLY A 150 -3.21 5.93 -16.06
N SER A 151 -3.68 6.09 -14.82
CA SER A 151 -5.09 6.36 -14.53
C SER A 151 -5.47 7.86 -14.53
N ASN A 152 -4.52 8.76 -14.81
CA ASN A 152 -4.78 10.18 -14.97
C ASN A 152 -3.95 10.81 -16.11
N GLU A 153 -4.46 11.89 -16.69
CA GLU A 153 -3.88 12.53 -17.88
C GLU A 153 -2.43 12.99 -17.67
N SER A 154 -2.13 13.62 -16.54
CA SER A 154 -0.79 14.10 -16.23
C SER A 154 0.24 12.96 -16.22
N TYR A 155 -0.13 11.82 -15.64
CA TYR A 155 0.70 10.63 -15.57
C TYR A 155 0.84 9.96 -16.94
N ALA A 156 -0.26 9.82 -17.67
CA ALA A 156 -0.27 9.29 -19.02
C ALA A 156 0.62 10.09 -19.99
N LEU A 157 0.65 11.42 -19.86
CA LEU A 157 1.53 12.29 -20.64
C LEU A 157 3.00 12.08 -20.26
N ARG A 158 3.32 11.93 -18.96
CA ARG A 158 4.69 11.70 -18.48
C ARG A 158 5.26 10.36 -18.95
N LEU A 159 4.41 9.34 -19.03
CA LEU A 159 4.80 8.01 -19.51
C LEU A 159 5.00 7.94 -21.03
N ARG A 160 4.81 9.03 -21.77
CA ARG A 160 4.98 9.07 -23.23
C ARG A 160 6.22 9.85 -23.62
N THR A 161 6.91 9.42 -24.67
CA THR A 161 8.00 10.23 -25.28
C THR A 161 7.46 11.42 -26.07
N MET A 162 6.17 11.41 -26.38
CA MET A 162 5.50 12.33 -27.31
C MET A 162 6.07 12.28 -28.73
N ASP A 163 6.79 11.21 -29.06
CA ASP A 163 7.38 10.96 -30.39
C ASP A 163 6.96 9.58 -30.91
N GLY A 164 6.46 9.56 -32.15
CA GLY A 164 6.03 8.33 -32.84
C GLY A 164 4.99 7.49 -32.10
N GLY A 165 4.27 8.06 -31.12
CA GLY A 165 3.29 7.35 -30.28
C GLY A 165 3.89 6.40 -29.24
N ARG A 166 5.18 6.53 -28.91
CA ARG A 166 5.89 5.61 -28.00
C ARG A 166 5.69 5.97 -26.52
N LEU A 167 5.77 4.95 -25.68
CA LEU A 167 5.98 5.12 -24.24
C LEU A 167 7.44 5.47 -23.96
N ASN A 168 7.65 6.18 -22.87
CA ASN A 168 8.96 6.50 -22.32
C ASN A 168 9.63 5.21 -21.82
N PHE A 169 10.96 5.19 -21.81
CA PHE A 169 11.74 4.00 -21.49
C PHE A 169 13.09 4.40 -20.94
N SER A 170 13.74 3.47 -20.23
CA SER A 170 15.14 3.58 -19.84
C SER A 170 15.98 2.54 -20.55
N ILE A 171 17.26 2.84 -20.80
CA ILE A 171 18.19 1.92 -21.44
C ILE A 171 19.16 1.43 -20.36
N GLY A 172 19.27 0.12 -20.16
CA GLY A 172 20.25 -0.48 -19.26
C GLY A 172 21.64 -0.59 -19.89
N ASP A 173 22.63 -0.97 -19.09
CA ASP A 173 24.05 -0.99 -19.48
C ASP A 173 24.35 -1.86 -20.72
N ASN A 174 23.54 -2.89 -20.96
CA ASN A 174 23.65 -3.79 -22.10
C ASN A 174 22.81 -3.37 -23.32
N GLY A 175 22.21 -2.17 -23.30
CA GLY A 175 21.36 -1.65 -24.38
C GLY A 175 19.92 -2.14 -24.37
N GLN A 176 19.50 -2.92 -23.36
CA GLN A 176 18.10 -3.35 -23.21
C GLN A 176 17.21 -2.19 -22.79
N MET A 177 15.97 -2.16 -23.31
CA MET A 177 14.95 -1.20 -22.91
C MET A 177 14.15 -1.74 -21.73
N PHE A 178 13.94 -0.87 -20.74
CA PHE A 178 13.13 -1.10 -19.55
C PHE A 178 12.06 -0.02 -19.43
N CYS A 179 11.12 -0.22 -18.50
CA CYS A 179 10.26 0.86 -18.05
C CYS A 179 11.13 2.07 -17.61
N PRO A 180 10.61 3.30 -17.73
CA PRO A 180 11.36 4.48 -17.31
C PRO A 180 11.70 4.38 -15.82
N PHE A 181 12.90 4.78 -15.40
CA PHE A 181 13.25 4.79 -13.98
C PHE A 181 12.53 5.94 -13.25
N LEU A 182 11.95 5.64 -12.09
CA LEU A 182 11.36 6.64 -11.22
C LEU A 182 12.49 7.50 -10.63
N SER A 183 12.58 8.75 -11.06
CA SER A 183 13.59 9.69 -10.57
C SER A 183 13.27 10.05 -9.13
N ASN A 184 13.87 9.37 -8.16
CA ASN A 184 13.61 9.63 -6.75
C ASN A 184 14.26 10.97 -6.34
N PRO A 185 13.50 12.04 -6.01
CA PRO A 185 14.08 13.32 -5.58
C PRO A 185 14.83 13.22 -4.24
N HIS A 186 14.69 12.11 -3.50
CA HIS A 186 15.34 11.88 -2.21
C HIS A 186 16.60 11.00 -2.26
N LYS A 187 16.91 10.33 -3.38
CA LYS A 187 18.16 9.57 -3.53
C LYS A 187 19.16 10.37 -4.37
N LYS A 188 19.93 11.26 -3.73
CA LYS A 188 21.21 11.71 -4.30
C LYS A 188 22.10 10.48 -4.46
N SER A 189 22.50 10.20 -5.70
CA SER A 189 23.50 9.19 -6.06
C SER A 189 24.74 9.36 -5.18
N SER A 190 24.83 8.54 -4.14
CA SER A 190 26.03 8.39 -3.34
C SER A 190 26.83 7.28 -4.02
N SER A 191 27.87 7.66 -4.75
CA SER A 191 28.83 6.71 -5.31
C SER A 191 29.43 5.86 -4.19
N GLY A 192 29.02 4.60 -4.12
CA GLY A 192 29.62 3.59 -3.24
C GLY A 192 28.62 2.47 -2.92
N ASN A 193 28.83 1.28 -3.50
CA ASN A 193 28.21 -0.01 -3.19
C ASN A 193 27.04 0.01 -2.19
N GLN A 194 25.89 0.52 -2.64
CA GLN A 194 24.61 0.31 -1.98
C GLN A 194 23.68 -0.25 -3.06
N ASN A 195 22.98 -1.34 -2.78
CA ASN A 195 21.92 -1.86 -3.64
C ASN A 195 20.95 -0.70 -3.91
N ILE A 196 21.05 -0.11 -5.11
CA ILE A 196 20.12 0.92 -5.53
C ILE A 196 18.84 0.17 -5.82
N ASP A 197 17.86 0.23 -4.92
CA ASP A 197 16.51 -0.21 -5.26
C ASP A 197 16.05 0.63 -6.46
N VAL A 198 16.05 -0.01 -7.63
CA VAL A 198 15.58 0.56 -8.88
C VAL A 198 14.07 0.44 -8.87
N GLU A 199 13.41 1.59 -8.94
CA GLU A 199 11.96 1.66 -9.07
C GLU A 199 11.63 2.11 -10.49
N PHE A 200 10.60 1.51 -11.07
CA PHE A 200 10.15 1.79 -12.42
C PHE A 200 8.89 2.66 -12.36
N ASP A 201 8.85 3.69 -13.19
CA ASP A 201 7.69 4.54 -13.42
C ASP A 201 6.73 3.80 -14.37
N THR A 202 5.68 3.22 -13.79
CA THR A 202 4.54 2.58 -14.47
C THR A 202 3.26 3.31 -14.10
N GLY A 203 2.16 3.05 -14.81
CA GLY A 203 0.88 3.77 -14.71
C GLY A 203 0.18 3.74 -13.37
#